data_AF-A0AAW7JZX5-F1
#
_entry.id   AF-A0AAW7JZX5-F1
#
_cell.length_a   1.000
_cell.length_b   1.000
_cell.length_c   1.000
_cell.angle_alpha   90.00
_cell.angle_beta   90.00
_cell.angle_gamma   90.00
#
_symmetry.space_group_name_H-M   'P 1'
#
loop_
_entity.id
_entity.type
_entity.pdbx_description
1 polymer ?
#
loop_
_entity_poly.entity_id
_entity_poly.type
_entity_poly.pdbx_seq_one_letter_code
_entity_poly.pdbx_strand_id
1 'polypeptide(L)'
;MGKRKHRIQNRFKTHEEFISACAEDPEIIDTFTAKELGYLGEALACSYLEAQGYDAMCQGYRCPEGEADLVMFDPDSEEVVLVEVKTRRNYTDDDCLYPELAVDERKQRRYERIAARYQMENFPVFALRFDVIAVTLRPGFLAEIEHLVSAFEWDCQR
;
A
#
# COMPACT_ATOMS: atom_id res chain seq x y z
N MET A 1 -32.66 2.53 15.92
CA MET A 1 -31.81 3.72 16.18
C MET A 1 -30.41 3.45 15.62
N GLY A 2 -30.21 3.61 14.31
CA GLY A 2 -28.96 3.23 13.66
C GLY A 2 -27.87 4.28 13.90
N LYS A 3 -26.88 3.98 14.74
CA LYS A 3 -25.67 4.79 14.84
C LYS A 3 -24.96 4.72 13.48
N ARG A 4 -25.02 5.81 12.70
CA ARG A 4 -24.19 5.98 11.49
C ARG A 4 -22.74 5.90 11.95
N LYS A 5 -22.07 4.76 11.70
CA LYS A 5 -20.62 4.63 11.90
C LYS A 5 -19.96 5.67 11.00
N HIS A 6 -19.58 6.81 11.57
CA HIS A 6 -18.74 7.77 10.88
C HIS A 6 -17.37 7.11 10.78
N ARG A 7 -16.95 6.82 9.54
CA ARG A 7 -15.66 6.22 9.19
C ARG A 7 -14.56 7.03 9.88
N ILE A 8 -13.73 6.43 10.74
CA ILE A 8 -12.74 7.15 11.56
C ILE A 8 -11.84 8.05 10.71
N GLN A 9 -11.43 7.57 9.54
CA GLN A 9 -10.62 8.34 8.57
C GLN A 9 -11.26 9.63 8.07
N ASN A 10 -12.60 9.74 8.00
CA ASN A 10 -13.26 10.95 7.50
C ASN A 10 -13.15 12.13 8.50
N ARG A 11 -12.54 11.91 9.67
CA ARG A 11 -12.27 12.93 10.68
C ARG A 11 -10.95 13.66 10.46
N PHE A 12 -10.06 13.09 9.64
CA PHE A 12 -8.72 13.61 9.39
C PHE A 12 -8.61 14.12 7.96
N LYS A 13 -7.88 15.21 7.76
CA LYS A 13 -7.71 15.87 6.46
C LYS A 13 -6.51 15.31 5.70
N THR A 14 -5.51 14.78 6.40
CA THR A 14 -4.31 14.18 5.79
C THR A 14 -3.97 12.81 6.38
N HIS A 15 -3.10 12.07 5.68
CA HIS A 15 -2.53 10.83 6.19
C HIS A 15 -1.70 11.07 7.45
N GLU A 16 -0.89 12.13 7.49
CA GLU A 16 -0.11 12.49 8.68
C GLU A 16 -0.99 12.72 9.90
N GLU A 17 -2.10 13.47 9.76
CA GLU A 17 -3.03 13.71 10.87
C GLU A 17 -3.63 12.39 11.39
N PHE A 18 -4.00 11.48 10.48
CA PHE A 18 -4.55 10.18 10.85
C PHE A 18 -3.51 9.26 11.50
N ILE A 19 -2.29 9.20 10.94
CA ILE A 19 -1.16 8.43 11.46
C ILE A 19 -0.79 8.95 12.86
N SER A 20 -0.67 10.27 13.02
CA SER A 20 -0.36 10.91 14.32
C SER A 20 -1.40 10.56 15.37
N ALA A 21 -2.69 10.61 15.04
CA ALA A 21 -3.75 10.23 15.97
C ALA A 21 -3.69 8.74 16.36
N CYS A 22 -3.31 7.85 15.42
CA CYS A 22 -3.10 6.43 15.73
C CYS A 22 -1.83 6.20 16.56
N ALA A 23 -0.80 7.04 16.40
CA ALA A 23 0.43 6.97 17.18
C ALA A 23 0.23 7.41 18.64
N GLU A 24 -0.65 8.40 18.87
CA GLU A 24 -0.98 8.93 20.20
C GLU A 24 -1.83 7.96 21.03
N ASP A 25 -2.69 7.18 20.39
CA ASP A 25 -3.52 6.15 21.03
C ASP A 25 -3.48 4.83 20.24
N PRO A 26 -2.40 4.03 20.35
CA PRO A 26 -2.28 2.79 19.59
C PRO A 26 -3.37 1.75 19.92
N GLU A 27 -4.00 1.82 21.09
CA GLU A 27 -5.10 0.92 21.47
C GLU A 27 -6.34 1.13 20.60
N ILE A 28 -6.51 2.31 19.99
CA ILE A 28 -7.61 2.57 19.06
C ILE A 28 -7.56 1.65 17.83
N ILE A 29 -6.36 1.22 17.43
CA ILE A 29 -6.13 0.37 16.24
C ILE A 29 -6.82 -0.98 16.42
N ASP A 30 -6.90 -1.51 17.64
CA ASP A 30 -7.58 -2.78 17.93
C ASP A 30 -9.08 -2.72 17.61
N THR A 31 -9.67 -1.53 17.71
CA THR A 31 -11.08 -1.29 17.41
C THR A 31 -11.38 -1.15 15.92
N PHE A 32 -10.35 -1.02 15.08
CA PHE A 32 -10.52 -0.80 13.64
C PHE A 32 -11.16 -2.01 12.98
N THR A 33 -12.04 -1.74 12.01
CA THR A 33 -12.49 -2.76 11.05
C THR A 33 -11.34 -3.12 10.10
N ALA A 34 -11.44 -4.26 9.41
CA ALA A 34 -10.44 -4.66 8.39
C ALA A 34 -10.22 -3.57 7.32
N LYS A 35 -11.27 -2.81 6.99
CA LYS A 35 -11.18 -1.69 6.04
C LYS A 35 -10.41 -0.50 6.60
N GLU A 36 -10.65 -0.14 7.86
CA GLU A 36 -9.91 0.94 8.53
C GLU A 36 -8.45 0.54 8.77
N LEU A 37 -8.21 -0.75 9.02
CA LEU A 37 -6.87 -1.32 9.12
C LEU A 37 -6.12 -1.21 7.78
N GLY A 38 -6.74 -1.64 6.68
CA GLY A 38 -6.17 -1.51 5.34
C GLY A 38 -5.84 -0.05 5.00
N TYR A 39 -6.75 0.88 5.29
CA TYR A 39 -6.51 2.30 5.08
C TYR A 39 -5.34 2.85 5.91
N LEU A 40 -5.19 2.43 7.17
CA LEU A 40 -4.03 2.80 7.99
C LEU A 40 -2.73 2.27 7.37
N GLY A 41 -2.72 1.03 6.88
CA GLY A 41 -1.55 0.50 6.19
C GLY A 41 -1.21 1.25 4.90
N GLU A 42 -2.20 1.56 4.06
CA GLU A 42 -2.02 2.37 2.85
C GLU A 42 -1.43 3.75 3.19
N ALA A 43 -1.94 4.39 4.26
CA ALA A 43 -1.44 5.68 4.71
C ALA A 43 0.02 5.60 5.20
N LEU A 44 0.35 4.58 5.99
CA LEU A 44 1.71 4.34 6.49
C LEU A 44 2.69 4.03 5.34
N ALA A 45 2.28 3.20 4.39
CA ALA A 45 3.09 2.86 3.21
C ALA A 45 3.34 4.09 2.33
N CYS A 46 2.32 4.92 2.09
CA CYS A 46 2.44 6.17 1.36
C CYS A 46 3.44 7.11 2.05
N SER A 47 3.28 7.33 3.36
CA SER A 47 4.17 8.19 4.15
C SER A 47 5.61 7.66 4.18
N TYR A 48 5.79 6.35 4.26
CA TYR A 48 7.11 5.71 4.17
C TYR A 48 7.78 5.98 2.82
N LEU A 49 7.08 5.78 1.71
CA LEU A 49 7.63 5.99 0.37
C LEU A 49 7.93 7.48 0.11
N GLU A 50 7.06 8.39 0.54
CA GLU A 50 7.33 9.84 0.47
C GLU A 50 8.58 10.21 1.27
N ALA A 51 8.78 9.62 2.45
CA ALA A 51 9.99 9.81 3.24
C ALA A 51 11.25 9.19 2.58
N GLN A 52 11.08 8.21 1.70
CA GLN A 52 12.16 7.68 0.85
C GLN A 52 12.39 8.51 -0.44
N GLY A 53 11.62 9.57 -0.66
CA GLY A 53 11.78 10.46 -1.81
C GLY A 53 10.88 10.16 -3.02
N TYR A 54 9.91 9.26 -2.85
CA TYR A 54 8.94 8.94 -3.92
C TYR A 54 7.84 10.00 -3.97
N ASP A 55 7.35 10.30 -5.17
CA ASP A 55 6.22 11.21 -5.36
C ASP A 55 4.90 10.41 -5.42
N ALA A 56 3.94 10.76 -4.57
CA ALA A 56 2.61 10.14 -4.61
C ALA A 56 1.81 10.62 -5.83
N MET A 57 1.45 9.69 -6.72
CA MET A 57 0.64 9.99 -7.92
C MET A 57 -0.84 9.67 -7.73
N CYS A 58 -1.15 8.52 -7.11
CA CYS A 58 -2.52 8.06 -6.92
C CYS A 58 -2.63 7.10 -5.72
N GLN A 59 -3.78 7.11 -5.05
CA GLN A 59 -4.14 6.13 -4.03
C GLN A 59 -5.44 5.44 -4.42
N GLY A 60 -5.44 4.11 -4.38
CA GLY A 60 -6.56 3.27 -4.77
C GLY A 60 -6.87 3.34 -6.27
N TYR A 61 -5.86 3.15 -7.13
CA TYR A 61 -6.07 3.05 -8.58
C TYR A 61 -6.93 1.83 -8.89
N ARG A 62 -7.96 2.01 -9.72
CA ARG A 62 -8.92 0.96 -10.09
C ARG A 62 -9.16 0.97 -11.59
N CYS A 63 -9.10 -0.21 -12.20
CA CYS A 63 -9.38 -0.43 -13.59
C CYS A 63 -10.14 -1.76 -13.78
N PRO A 64 -10.62 -2.09 -14.99
CA PRO A 64 -11.31 -3.36 -15.24
C PRO A 64 -10.47 -4.61 -14.91
N GLU A 65 -9.14 -4.50 -14.96
CA GLU A 65 -8.20 -5.60 -14.71
C GLU A 65 -7.88 -5.81 -13.22
N GLY A 66 -8.19 -4.82 -12.38
CA GLY A 66 -7.98 -4.88 -10.94
C GLY A 66 -7.67 -3.53 -10.31
N GLU A 67 -6.88 -3.55 -9.24
CA GLU A 67 -6.55 -2.38 -8.44
C GLU A 67 -5.08 -2.40 -8.02
N ALA A 68 -4.51 -1.22 -7.82
CA ALA A 68 -3.25 -1.01 -7.12
C ALA A 68 -3.53 -0.06 -5.95
N ASP A 69 -2.99 -0.37 -4.77
CA ASP A 69 -3.27 0.39 -3.56
C ASP A 69 -2.62 1.77 -3.61
N LEU A 70 -1.39 1.85 -4.10
CA LEU A 70 -0.70 3.11 -4.38
C LEU A 70 -0.12 3.11 -5.79
N VAL A 71 0.00 4.31 -6.36
CA VAL A 71 0.83 4.60 -7.52
C VAL A 71 1.78 5.72 -7.13
N MET A 72 3.06 5.44 -7.24
CA MET A 72 4.13 6.37 -6.90
C MET A 72 5.01 6.60 -8.12
N PHE A 73 5.82 7.66 -8.07
CA PHE A 73 6.93 7.86 -8.98
C PHE A 73 8.23 7.82 -8.18
N ASP A 74 9.19 7.02 -8.65
CA ASP A 74 10.54 6.94 -8.10
C ASP A 74 11.46 7.84 -8.95
N PRO A 75 11.87 9.02 -8.43
CA PRO A 75 12.71 9.94 -9.20
C PRO A 75 14.12 9.42 -9.44
N ASP A 76 14.62 8.48 -8.61
CA ASP A 76 15.98 7.95 -8.75
C ASP A 76 16.09 6.94 -9.89
N SER A 77 15.03 6.14 -10.12
CA SER A 77 14.97 5.18 -11.24
C SER A 77 14.16 5.68 -12.45
N GLU A 78 13.46 6.81 -12.32
CA GLU A 78 12.53 7.35 -13.32
C GLU A 78 11.36 6.40 -13.66
N GLU A 79 10.89 5.63 -12.67
CA GLU A 79 9.85 4.62 -12.84
C GLU A 79 8.54 5.00 -12.16
N VAL A 80 7.42 4.62 -12.77
CA VAL A 80 6.14 4.55 -12.06
C VAL A 80 6.07 3.23 -11.29
N VAL A 81 5.71 3.31 -10.01
CA VAL A 81 5.68 2.16 -9.11
C VAL A 81 4.24 1.89 -8.70
N LEU A 82 3.71 0.75 -9.14
CA LEU A 82 2.45 0.24 -8.63
C LEU A 82 2.71 -0.55 -7.36
N VAL A 83 2.04 -0.20 -6.26
CA VAL A 83 2.29 -0.81 -4.95
C VAL A 83 1.03 -1.51 -4.45
N GLU A 84 1.20 -2.75 -4.00
CA GLU A 84 0.21 -3.43 -3.15
C GLU A 84 0.64 -3.37 -1.70
N VAL A 85 -0.29 -3.05 -0.80
CA VAL A 85 -0.05 -2.91 0.62
C VAL A 85 -0.72 -4.05 1.39
N LYS A 86 0.08 -4.81 2.14
CA LYS A 86 -0.38 -5.90 3.00
C LYS A 86 -0.30 -5.51 4.46
N THR A 87 -1.45 -5.27 5.07
CA THR A 87 -1.53 -4.88 6.48
C THR A 87 -1.93 -6.05 7.36
N ARG A 88 -1.18 -6.29 8.44
CA ARG A 88 -1.54 -7.26 9.48
C ARG A 88 -1.35 -6.67 10.88
N ARG A 89 -2.02 -7.28 11.87
CA ARG A 89 -1.75 -7.07 13.29
C ARG A 89 -0.88 -8.23 13.78
N ASN A 90 0.29 -7.95 14.35
CA ASN A 90 1.04 -8.97 15.08
C ASN A 90 0.81 -8.80 16.58
N TYR A 91 0.28 -9.86 17.21
CA TYR A 91 0.18 -9.98 18.66
C TYR A 91 1.25 -10.92 19.25
N THR A 92 2.14 -11.47 18.42
CA THR A 92 3.24 -12.39 18.82
C THR A 92 4.50 -12.12 18.00
N ASP A 93 5.67 -12.35 18.61
CA ASP A 93 7.00 -12.12 18.00
C ASP A 93 7.45 -13.22 17.03
N ASP A 94 6.73 -14.35 16.97
CA ASP A 94 6.91 -15.36 15.93
C ASP A 94 6.06 -14.97 14.72
N ASP A 95 6.65 -14.33 13.70
CA ASP A 95 6.19 -14.39 12.30
C ASP A 95 7.13 -13.60 11.38
N CYS A 96 8.31 -14.16 11.12
CA CYS A 96 9.33 -13.55 10.25
C CYS A 96 9.06 -13.70 8.73
N LEU A 97 7.89 -14.15 8.29
CA LEU A 97 7.59 -14.20 6.84
C LEU A 97 6.11 -13.90 6.63
N TYR A 98 5.80 -13.08 5.64
CA TYR A 98 4.49 -13.04 5.00
C TYR A 98 4.55 -13.97 3.77
N PRO A 99 4.12 -15.24 3.84
CA PRO A 99 3.98 -16.09 2.65
C PRO A 99 3.14 -15.42 1.55
N GLU A 100 2.18 -14.58 1.94
CA GLU A 100 1.30 -13.84 1.05
C GLU A 100 2.00 -12.75 0.22
N LEU A 101 3.21 -12.34 0.59
CA LEU A 101 4.04 -11.45 -0.24
C LEU A 101 4.50 -12.14 -1.53
N ALA A 102 4.53 -13.48 -1.57
CA ALA A 102 4.88 -14.20 -2.78
C ALA A 102 3.89 -13.84 -3.91
N VAL A 103 4.44 -13.27 -4.99
CA VAL A 103 3.68 -12.95 -6.19
C VAL A 103 3.70 -14.16 -7.11
N ASP A 104 2.71 -15.06 -6.93
CA ASP A 104 2.51 -16.22 -7.80
C ASP A 104 2.21 -15.80 -9.26
N GLU A 105 2.36 -16.72 -10.22
CA GLU A 105 2.15 -16.43 -11.65
C GLU A 105 0.77 -15.81 -11.95
N ARG A 106 -0.27 -16.16 -11.18
CA ARG A 106 -1.61 -15.62 -11.38
C ARG A 106 -1.67 -14.16 -10.93
N LYS A 107 -1.04 -13.81 -9.81
CA LYS A 107 -0.89 -12.42 -9.34
C LYS A 107 -0.04 -11.62 -10.33
N GLN A 108 1.08 -12.17 -10.80
CA GLN A 108 1.96 -11.51 -11.79
C GLN A 108 1.17 -11.08 -13.03
N ARG A 109 0.47 -12.02 -13.67
CA ARG A 109 -0.37 -11.73 -14.85
C ARG A 109 -1.44 -10.67 -14.59
N ARG A 110 -1.98 -10.61 -13.37
CA ARG A 110 -2.98 -9.59 -13.01
C ARG A 110 -2.32 -8.21 -12.92
N TYR A 111 -1.18 -8.11 -12.24
CA TYR A 111 -0.44 -6.87 -12.09
C TYR A 111 0.11 -6.35 -13.42
N GLU A 112 0.58 -7.23 -14.31
CA GLU A 112 0.95 -6.87 -15.69
C GLU A 112 -0.21 -6.21 -16.45
N ARG A 113 -1.43 -6.75 -16.34
CA ARG A 113 -2.60 -6.16 -17.00
C ARG A 113 -3.00 -4.81 -16.39
N ILE A 114 -2.87 -4.66 -15.07
CA ILE A 114 -3.09 -3.38 -14.37
C ILE A 114 -2.05 -2.35 -14.83
N ALA A 115 -0.78 -2.73 -14.91
CA ALA A 115 0.32 -1.89 -15.38
C ALA A 115 0.11 -1.43 -16.82
N ALA A 116 -0.20 -2.35 -17.73
CA ALA A 116 -0.50 -2.03 -19.12
C ALA A 116 -1.67 -1.04 -19.22
N ARG A 117 -2.71 -1.23 -18.40
CA ARG A 117 -3.86 -0.33 -18.37
C ARG A 117 -3.50 1.06 -17.87
N TYR A 118 -2.72 1.15 -16.79
CA TYR A 118 -2.23 2.41 -16.26
C TYR A 118 -1.39 3.17 -17.29
N GLN A 119 -0.48 2.46 -17.98
CA GLN A 119 0.38 3.03 -19.03
C GLN A 119 -0.44 3.60 -20.19
N MET A 120 -1.48 2.88 -20.64
CA MET A 120 -2.37 3.35 -21.71
C MET A 120 -3.16 4.60 -21.33
N GLU A 121 -3.57 4.72 -20.07
CA GLU A 121 -4.37 5.85 -19.56
C GLU A 121 -3.53 7.10 -19.29
N ASN A 122 -2.24 6.93 -19.01
CA ASN A 122 -1.35 8.00 -18.54
C ASN A 122 -0.15 8.26 -19.46
N PHE A 123 -0.27 7.97 -20.75
CA PHE A 123 0.85 8.12 -21.70
C PHE A 123 1.41 9.57 -21.72
N PRO A 124 2.75 9.75 -21.70
CA PRO A 124 3.78 8.72 -21.70
C PRO A 124 4.17 8.23 -20.29
N VAL A 125 4.23 6.90 -20.11
CA VAL A 125 4.91 6.22 -18.99
C VAL A 125 5.84 5.19 -19.62
N PHE A 126 7.15 5.34 -19.42
CA PHE A 126 8.15 4.53 -20.14
C PHE A 126 8.64 3.32 -19.35
N ALA A 127 8.60 3.40 -18.01
CA ALA A 127 9.02 2.33 -17.14
C ALA A 127 8.02 2.20 -15.97
N LEU A 128 7.67 0.95 -15.67
CA LEU A 128 6.77 0.57 -14.60
C LEU A 128 7.41 -0.60 -13.86
N ARG A 129 7.28 -0.60 -12.54
CA ARG A 129 7.54 -1.77 -11.71
C ARG A 129 6.41 -2.00 -10.72
N PHE A 130 6.41 -3.18 -10.12
CA PHE A 130 5.45 -3.54 -9.09
C PHE A 130 6.16 -3.90 -7.79
N ASP A 131 5.81 -3.17 -6.74
CA ASP A 131 6.36 -3.35 -5.40
C ASP A 131 5.27 -3.87 -4.46
N VAL A 132 5.70 -4.56 -3.40
CA VAL A 132 4.80 -4.93 -2.31
C VAL A 132 5.34 -4.36 -1.01
N ILE A 133 4.46 -3.72 -0.24
CA ILE A 133 4.79 -3.24 1.10
C ILE A 133 3.99 -4.02 2.13
N ALA A 134 4.69 -4.65 3.07
CA ALA A 134 4.10 -5.26 4.24
C ALA A 134 4.13 -4.27 5.41
N VAL A 135 2.98 -4.05 6.04
CA VAL A 135 2.83 -3.21 7.23
C VAL A 135 2.36 -4.09 8.39
N THR A 136 3.22 -4.26 9.39
CA THR A 136 2.91 -5.00 10.62
C THR A 136 2.70 -4.03 11.76
N LEU A 137 1.46 -3.89 12.22
CA LEU A 137 1.12 -3.04 13.37
C LEU A 137 1.46 -3.76 14.67
N ARG A 138 2.15 -3.07 15.59
CA ARG A 138 2.56 -3.60 16.90
C ARG A 138 2.08 -2.69 18.05
N PRO A 139 1.68 -3.24 19.20
CA PRO A 139 1.48 -2.43 20.40
C PRO A 139 2.81 -1.78 20.85
N GLY A 140 2.79 -0.47 21.14
CA GLY A 140 3.98 0.28 21.61
C GLY A 140 4.93 0.80 20.51
N PHE A 141 4.80 0.33 19.27
CA PHE A 141 5.47 0.86 18.09
C PHE A 141 4.51 0.80 16.90
N LEU A 142 4.13 1.96 16.34
CA LEU A 142 2.98 2.08 15.43
C LEU A 142 2.98 1.03 14.31
N ALA A 143 4.09 0.85 13.60
CA ALA A 143 4.19 -0.13 12.53
C ALA A 143 5.63 -0.45 12.11
N GLU A 144 5.90 -1.72 11.85
CA GLU A 144 7.07 -2.21 11.12
C GLU A 144 6.73 -2.32 9.63
N ILE A 145 7.65 -1.85 8.76
CA ILE A 145 7.46 -1.79 7.31
C ILE A 145 8.54 -2.61 6.60
N GLU A 146 8.12 -3.52 5.75
CA GLU A 146 8.97 -4.27 4.82
C GLU A 146 8.61 -3.90 3.38
N HIS A 147 9.57 -3.42 2.60
CA HIS A 147 9.37 -3.01 1.20
C HIS A 147 10.11 -3.97 0.26
N LEU A 148 9.34 -4.75 -0.49
CA LEU A 148 9.85 -5.63 -1.54
C LEU A 148 9.79 -4.87 -2.87
N VAL A 149 10.93 -4.28 -3.21
CA VAL A 149 11.14 -3.61 -4.50
C VAL A 149 11.20 -4.64 -5.61
N SER A 150 10.52 -4.37 -6.73
CA SER A 150 10.47 -5.26 -7.89
C SER A 150 10.07 -6.67 -7.48
N ALA A 151 8.90 -6.79 -6.86
CA ALA A 151 8.42 -8.03 -6.23
C ALA A 151 8.36 -9.21 -7.20
N PHE A 152 8.41 -8.95 -8.50
CA PHE A 152 8.73 -9.91 -9.55
C PHE A 152 9.28 -9.18 -10.79
N GLU A 153 10.01 -9.91 -11.63
CA GLU A 153 10.40 -9.44 -12.97
C GLU A 153 9.27 -9.72 -13.96
N TRP A 154 8.85 -8.73 -14.75
CA TRP A 154 8.05 -8.97 -15.96
C TRP A 154 8.88 -8.62 -17.20
N ASP A 155 8.86 -9.51 -18.19
CA ASP A 155 9.62 -9.36 -19.42
C ASP A 155 8.81 -8.51 -20.40
N CYS A 156 9.14 -7.22 -20.50
CA CYS A 156 8.46 -6.26 -21.40
C CYS A 156 8.64 -6.59 -22.91
N GLN A 157 9.29 -7.71 -23.25
CA GLN A 157 9.65 -8.10 -24.62
C GLN A 157 8.78 -9.22 -25.23
N ARG A 158 7.66 -9.63 -24.62
CA ARG A 158 6.77 -10.67 -25.19
C ARG A 158 5.55 -10.13 -25.93
#